data_AF-W2CSK3-F1
#
_entry.id   AF-W2CSK3-F1
#
_cell.length_a   1.000
_cell.length_b   1.000
_cell.length_c   1.000
_cell.angle_alpha   90.00
_cell.angle_beta   90.00
_cell.angle_gamma   90.00
#
_symmetry.space_group_name_H-M   'P 1'
#
loop_
_entity.id
_entity.type
_entity.pdbx_description
1 polymer ?
#
loop_
_entity_poly.entity_id
_entity_poly.type
_entity_poly.pdbx_seq_one_letter_code
_entity_poly.pdbx_strand_id
1 'polypeptide(L)'
;ANTHGIQSAWTNESFELWFYLHFDYLDTGISRSQYIEKLEKKISTKKGEKFKYEKEDPRIYELLQKYGDENLAIRYAQKLRESYEDTNYAKHNPCTMVDKLVEKLNSFKQHKEL
;
A
#
# COMPACT_ATOMS: atom_id res chain seq x y z
N ALA A 1 -30.82 5.47 19.34
CA ALA A 1 -29.53 6.06 19.78
C ALA A 1 -28.47 5.72 18.75
N ASN A 2 -27.73 6.73 18.31
CA ASN A 2 -26.64 6.66 17.34
C ASN A 2 -25.56 5.67 17.74
N THR A 3 -25.05 4.91 16.77
CA THR A 3 -23.61 4.71 16.60
C THR A 3 -23.35 4.46 15.13
N HIS A 4 -22.84 5.50 14.46
CA HIS A 4 -22.27 5.42 13.12
C HIS A 4 -21.30 4.24 13.09
N GLY A 5 -21.54 3.29 12.17
CA GLY A 5 -20.74 2.09 11.92
C GLY A 5 -19.37 2.40 11.33
N ILE A 6 -18.68 3.36 11.94
CA ILE A 6 -17.28 3.67 11.72
C ILE A 6 -16.51 2.66 12.58
N GLN A 7 -16.33 1.45 12.06
CA GLN A 7 -15.26 0.55 12.50
C GLN A 7 -13.90 1.04 11.93
N SER A 8 -13.62 2.34 12.00
CA SER A 8 -12.39 2.98 11.49
C SER A 8 -11.20 2.93 12.46
N ALA A 9 -11.16 1.92 13.31
CA ALA A 9 -9.97 1.50 14.01
C ALA A 9 -10.10 -0.03 14.03
N TRP A 10 -9.33 -0.81 13.28
CA TRP A 10 -8.03 -1.24 13.75
C TRP A 10 -7.11 -1.86 12.69
N THR A 11 -7.55 -2.20 11.47
CA THR A 11 -6.69 -2.98 10.54
C THR A 11 -6.99 -2.68 9.08
N ASN A 12 -6.43 -1.60 8.56
CA ASN A 12 -5.87 -1.72 7.22
C ASN A 12 -4.57 -0.92 7.20
N GLU A 13 -3.46 -1.63 7.30
CA GLU A 13 -2.12 -1.14 7.00
C GLU A 13 -1.98 -0.93 5.49
N SER A 14 -2.98 -0.28 4.88
CA SER A 14 -3.23 -0.23 3.44
C SER A 14 -2.10 0.47 2.72
N PHE A 15 -1.53 1.50 3.35
CA PHE A 15 -0.38 2.22 2.84
C PHE A 15 0.91 1.42 3.01
N GLU A 16 1.19 0.86 4.18
CA GLU A 16 2.40 0.06 4.37
C GLU A 16 2.40 -1.22 3.50
N LEU A 17 1.25 -1.89 3.38
CA LEU A 17 1.02 -2.97 2.43
C LEU A 17 1.25 -2.45 1.00
N TRP A 18 0.59 -1.36 0.60
CA TRP A 18 0.76 -0.76 -0.72
C TRP A 18 2.24 -0.52 -1.05
N PHE A 19 2.99 0.10 -0.14
CA PHE A 19 4.42 0.35 -0.30
C PHE A 19 5.21 -0.94 -0.46
N TYR A 20 4.89 -1.99 0.30
CA TYR A 20 5.55 -3.28 0.17
C TYR A 20 5.24 -3.97 -1.17
N LEU A 21 4.01 -3.83 -1.69
CA LEU A 21 3.60 -4.44 -2.96
C LEU A 21 4.37 -3.89 -4.18
N HIS A 22 5.06 -2.77 -4.06
CA HIS A 22 6.02 -2.32 -5.09
C HIS A 22 7.22 -3.27 -5.26
N PHE A 23 7.45 -4.16 -4.30
CA PHE A 23 8.61 -5.05 -4.28
C PHE A 23 8.20 -6.51 -4.46
N ASP A 24 7.30 -7.00 -3.61
CA ASP A 24 6.88 -8.41 -3.61
C ASP A 24 5.36 -8.54 -3.35
N TYR A 25 4.79 -9.64 -3.82
CA TYR A 25 3.44 -10.06 -3.45
C TYR A 25 3.41 -10.58 -2.00
N LEU A 26 2.38 -10.22 -1.23
CA LEU A 26 2.12 -10.76 0.11
C LEU A 26 0.61 -10.92 0.32
N ASP A 27 0.19 -12.16 0.55
CA ASP A 27 -1.20 -12.56 0.81
C ASP A 27 -1.45 -13.05 2.24
N THR A 28 -0.42 -13.05 3.08
CA THR A 28 -0.53 -13.38 4.49
C THR A 28 -0.70 -12.10 5.31
N GLY A 29 -1.76 -12.04 6.11
CA GLY A 29 -1.99 -10.93 7.04
C GLY A 29 -0.88 -10.87 8.08
N ILE A 30 -0.14 -9.76 8.11
CA ILE A 30 0.94 -9.48 9.06
C ILE A 30 0.66 -8.13 9.75
N SER A 31 1.45 -7.80 10.77
CA SER A 31 1.32 -6.51 11.47
C SER A 31 2.07 -5.38 10.75
N ARG A 32 1.77 -4.13 11.13
CA ARG A 32 2.34 -2.92 10.53
C ARG A 32 3.83 -2.90 10.69
N SER A 33 4.30 -3.29 11.87
CA SER A 33 5.72 -3.39 12.17
C SER A 33 6.42 -4.38 11.25
N GLN A 34 5.78 -5.50 10.91
CA GLN A 34 6.32 -6.47 9.97
C GLN A 34 6.34 -5.95 8.53
N TYR A 35 5.32 -5.19 8.09
CA TYR A 35 5.38 -4.49 6.80
C TYR A 35 6.53 -3.49 6.77
N ILE A 36 6.66 -2.66 7.81
CA ILE A 36 7.71 -1.65 7.92
C ILE A 36 9.09 -2.31 7.86
N GLU A 37 9.33 -3.37 8.65
CA GLU A 37 10.62 -4.08 8.65
C GLU A 37 10.96 -4.64 7.26
N LYS A 38 9.96 -5.26 6.60
CA LYS A 38 10.13 -5.81 5.25
C LYS A 38 10.40 -4.72 4.22
N LEU A 39 9.67 -3.60 4.28
CA LEU A 39 9.84 -2.45 3.40
C LEU A 39 11.22 -1.81 3.59
N GLU A 40 11.63 -1.58 4.84
CA GLU A 40 12.94 -1.05 5.20
C GLU A 40 14.06 -1.91 4.65
N LYS A 41 13.94 -3.25 4.80
CA LYS A 41 14.90 -4.20 4.25
C LYS A 41 14.97 -4.11 2.72
N LYS A 42 13.82 -4.11 2.03
CA LYS A 42 13.77 -4.05 0.56
C LYS A 42 14.42 -2.78 0.02
N ILE A 43 14.04 -1.62 0.55
CA ILE A 43 14.61 -0.33 0.14
C ILE A 43 16.09 -0.28 0.47
N SER A 44 16.50 -0.70 1.67
CA SER A 44 17.92 -0.69 2.06
C SER A 44 18.77 -1.53 1.13
N THR A 45 18.32 -2.75 0.78
CA THR A 45 19.03 -3.62 -0.15
C THR A 45 19.14 -3.02 -1.54
N LYS A 46 18.07 -2.42 -2.07
CA LYS A 46 18.06 -1.80 -3.40
C LYS A 46 18.90 -0.51 -3.46
N LYS A 47 18.89 0.27 -2.37
CA LYS A 47 19.61 1.54 -2.25
C LYS A 47 21.11 1.35 -1.98
N GLY A 48 21.49 0.25 -1.35
CA GLY A 48 22.87 0.00 -0.89
C GLY A 48 23.23 0.73 0.42
N GLU A 49 22.26 1.34 1.09
CA GLU A 49 22.43 2.01 2.38
C GLU A 49 21.20 1.80 3.26
N LYS A 50 21.36 1.98 4.58
CA LYS A 50 20.27 1.77 5.54
C LYS A 50 19.16 2.80 5.33
N PHE A 51 17.94 2.32 5.12
CA PHE A 51 16.72 3.11 5.08
C PHE A 51 15.86 2.82 6.31
N LYS A 52 15.20 3.86 6.82
CA LYS A 52 14.25 3.77 7.92
C LYS A 52 12.96 4.46 7.47
N TYR A 53 11.83 3.78 7.64
CA TYR A 53 10.53 4.32 7.28
C TYR A 53 10.06 5.30 8.36
N GLU A 54 9.63 6.46 7.89
CA GLU A 54 8.96 7.47 8.71
C GLU A 54 7.66 7.83 7.99
N LYS A 55 6.54 7.77 8.73
CA LYS A 55 5.19 7.96 8.17
C LYS A 55 5.03 9.30 7.43
N GLU A 56 5.77 10.31 7.87
CA GLU A 56 5.72 11.68 7.34
C GLU A 56 6.88 11.97 6.38
N ASP A 57 7.66 10.96 5.95
CA ASP A 57 8.73 11.17 4.98
C ASP A 57 8.16 11.41 3.58
N PRO A 58 8.23 12.65 3.04
CA PRO A 58 7.68 12.94 1.72
C PRO A 58 8.41 12.19 0.60
N ARG A 59 9.63 11.68 0.86
CA ARG A 59 10.47 11.00 -0.13
C ARG A 59 10.07 9.56 -0.36
N ILE A 60 9.15 8.99 0.45
CA ILE A 60 8.77 7.59 0.30
C ILE A 60 8.25 7.29 -1.10
N TYR A 61 7.45 8.18 -1.68
CA TYR A 61 6.91 7.99 -3.02
C TYR A 61 8.03 7.97 -4.08
N GLU A 62 9.00 8.88 -3.98
CA GLU A 62 10.17 8.91 -4.87
C GLU A 62 11.02 7.64 -4.75
N LEU A 63 11.19 7.12 -3.54
CA LEU A 63 11.91 5.86 -3.30
C LEU A 63 11.18 4.67 -3.90
N LEU A 64 9.85 4.63 -3.81
CA LEU A 64 9.02 3.59 -4.42
C LEU A 64 9.10 3.63 -5.96
N GLN A 65 9.05 4.82 -6.57
CA GLN A 65 9.23 4.98 -8.02
C GLN A 65 10.64 4.59 -8.47
N LYS A 66 11.65 4.88 -7.66
CA LYS A 66 13.06 4.64 -8.01
C LYS A 66 13.48 3.18 -7.84
N TYR A 67 13.02 2.51 -6.79
CA TYR A 67 13.52 1.19 -6.39
C TYR A 67 12.48 0.07 -6.47
N GLY A 68 11.20 0.41 -6.57
CA GLY A 68 10.09 -0.51 -6.71
C GLY A 68 9.41 -0.37 -8.07
N ASP A 69 8.25 -1.01 -8.23
CA ASP A 69 7.45 -0.99 -9.46
C ASP A 69 5.96 -0.76 -9.12
N GLU A 70 5.43 0.40 -9.51
CA GLU A 70 4.04 0.76 -9.28
C GLU A 70 3.07 -0.16 -10.05
N ASN A 71 3.44 -0.63 -11.25
CA ASN A 71 2.59 -1.55 -12.00
C ASN A 71 2.48 -2.92 -11.30
N LEU A 72 3.56 -3.38 -10.65
CA LEU A 72 3.48 -4.57 -9.79
C LEU A 72 2.56 -4.34 -8.60
N ALA A 73 2.68 -3.17 -7.93
CA ALA A 73 1.83 -2.84 -6.81
C ALA A 73 0.34 -2.84 -7.19
N ILE A 74 -0.02 -2.25 -8.34
CA ILE A 74 -1.39 -2.25 -8.87
C ILE A 74 -1.89 -3.69 -9.09
N ARG A 75 -1.09 -4.52 -9.78
CA ARG A 75 -1.45 -5.92 -10.08
C ARG A 75 -1.64 -6.75 -8.81
N TYR A 76 -0.77 -6.57 -7.81
CA TYR A 76 -0.87 -7.28 -6.55
C TYR A 76 -2.05 -6.80 -5.71
N ALA A 77 -2.31 -5.49 -5.66
CA ALA A 77 -3.48 -4.95 -4.96
C ALA A 77 -4.79 -5.46 -5.57
N GLN A 78 -4.87 -5.53 -6.91
CA GLN A 78 -5.99 -6.14 -7.63
C GLN A 78 -6.14 -7.62 -7.28
N LYS A 79 -5.06 -8.39 -7.36
CA LYS A 79 -5.08 -9.82 -7.02
C LYS A 79 -5.54 -10.10 -5.59
N LEU A 80 -5.11 -9.28 -4.62
CA LEU A 80 -5.56 -9.40 -3.23
C LEU A 80 -7.06 -9.14 -3.12
N ARG A 81 -7.59 -8.10 -3.77
CA ARG A 81 -9.03 -7.83 -3.77
C ARG A 81 -9.85 -8.96 -4.42
N GLU A 82 -9.37 -9.50 -5.52
CA GLU A 82 -10.03 -10.60 -6.24
C GLU A 82 -10.02 -11.91 -5.46
N SER A 83 -9.15 -12.06 -4.46
CA SER A 83 -9.11 -13.25 -3.60
C SER A 83 -10.26 -13.32 -2.58
N TYR A 84 -11.04 -12.25 -2.43
CA TYR A 84 -12.19 -12.19 -1.55
C TYR A 84 -13.50 -12.15 -2.35
N GLU A 85 -14.39 -13.08 -2.07
CA GLU A 85 -15.70 -13.19 -2.75
C GLU A 85 -16.83 -12.47 -2.00
N ASP A 86 -16.59 -12.07 -0.75
CA ASP A 86 -17.58 -11.42 0.11
C ASP A 86 -17.42 -9.89 0.18
N THR A 87 -18.41 -9.23 0.76
CA THR A 87 -18.40 -7.78 1.00
C THR A 87 -17.98 -7.42 2.42
N ASN A 88 -17.38 -8.35 3.16
CA ASN A 88 -16.92 -8.14 4.52
C ASN A 88 -15.52 -7.50 4.50
N TYR A 89 -15.43 -6.31 3.91
CA TYR A 89 -14.18 -5.59 3.67
C TYR A 89 -13.32 -5.40 4.92
N ALA A 90 -13.95 -5.32 6.10
CA ALA A 90 -13.24 -5.21 7.38
C ALA A 90 -12.39 -6.45 7.72
N LYS A 91 -12.72 -7.62 7.15
CA LYS A 91 -11.99 -8.88 7.32
C LYS A 91 -11.00 -9.19 6.19
N HIS A 92 -10.98 -8.37 5.13
CA HIS A 92 -10.05 -8.55 4.02
C HIS A 92 -8.66 -8.12 4.46
N ASN A 93 -7.85 -9.07 4.92
CA ASN A 93 -6.48 -8.86 5.36
C ASN A 93 -5.57 -9.98 4.80
N PRO A 94 -4.57 -9.64 3.97
CA PRO A 94 -4.19 -8.30 3.53
C PRO A 94 -4.99 -7.82 2.32
N CYS A 95 -5.39 -6.55 2.31
CA CYS A 95 -6.09 -5.94 1.17
C CYS A 95 -5.88 -4.42 1.15
N THR A 96 -5.73 -3.82 -0.04
CA THR A 96 -5.58 -2.36 -0.20
C THR A 96 -6.33 -1.84 -1.42
N MET A 97 -6.71 -0.56 -1.36
CA MET A 97 -7.34 0.19 -2.46
C MET A 97 -6.52 1.42 -2.85
N VAL A 98 -5.28 1.53 -2.38
CA VAL A 98 -4.43 2.70 -2.62
C VAL A 98 -4.11 2.86 -4.11
N ASP A 99 -4.02 1.78 -4.89
CA ASP A 99 -3.95 1.82 -6.36
C ASP A 99 -5.10 2.65 -6.97
N LYS A 100 -6.33 2.50 -6.47
CA LYS A 100 -7.48 3.24 -6.99
C LYS A 100 -7.40 4.73 -6.68
N LEU A 101 -6.79 5.08 -5.54
CA LEU A 101 -6.50 6.47 -5.22
C LEU A 101 -5.41 7.02 -6.17
N VAL A 102 -4.32 6.28 -6.39
CA VAL A 102 -3.23 6.68 -7.28
C VAL A 102 -3.71 6.84 -8.73
N GLU A 103 -4.48 5.88 -9.26
CA GLU A 103 -5.13 5.95 -10.58
C GLU A 103 -5.95 7.24 -10.73
N LYS A 104 -6.81 7.54 -9.75
CA LYS A 104 -7.64 8.73 -9.74
C LYS A 104 -6.81 10.02 -9.69
N LEU A 105 -5.79 10.08 -8.84
CA LEU A 105 -4.90 11.23 -8.75
C LEU A 105 -4.13 11.46 -10.07
N ASN A 106 -3.67 10.40 -10.72
CA ASN A 106 -2.97 10.48 -11.99
C ASN A 106 -3.90 10.96 -13.12
N SER A 107 -5.17 10.54 -13.14
CA SER A 107 -6.13 11.07 -14.11
C SER A 107 -6.35 12.59 -13.98
N PHE A 108 -6.33 13.13 -12.76
CA PHE A 108 -6.48 14.57 -12.55
C PHE A 108 -5.26 15.38 -12.96
N LYS A 109 -4.05 14.82 -12.85
CA LYS A 109 -2.82 15.47 -13.34
C LYS A 109 -2.86 15.60 -14.85
N GLN A 110 -3.22 14.53 -15.56
CA GLN A 110 -3.34 14.52 -17.02
C GLN A 110 -4.37 15.53 -17.54
N HIS A 111 -5.47 15.73 -16.83
CA HIS A 111 -6.49 16.74 -17.19
C HIS A 111 -6.07 18.19 -16.97
N LYS A 112 -5.08 18.47 -16.11
CA LYS A 112 -4.58 19.83 -15.85
C LYS A 112 -3.45 20.25 -16.79
N GLU A 113 -2.86 19.30 -17.50
CA GLU A 113 -1.77 19.50 -18.47
C GLU A 113 -2.28 19.61 -19.92
N LEU A 114 -3.60 19.54 -20.11
CA LEU A 114 -4.35 19.80 -21.35
C LEU A 114 -5.02 21.18 -21.30
#